data_AF-A0A2V6LZ25-F1
#
_entry.id   AF-A0A2V6LZ25-F1
#
_cell.length_a   1.000
_cell.length_b   1.000
_cell.length_c   1.000
_cell.angle_alpha   90.00
_cell.angle_beta   90.00
_cell.angle_gamma   90.00
#
_symmetry.space_group_name_H-M   'P 1'
#
loop_
_entity.id
_entity.type
_entity.pdbx_description
1 polymer ?
#
loop_
_entity_poly.entity_id
_entity_poly.type
_entity_poly.pdbx_seq_one_letter_code
_entity_poly.pdbx_strand_id
1 'polypeptide(L)' 'HHPDIDIRYNKVRLVLSTHSKGGLTELDFGLAERIDTLAE' A
#
# COMPACT_ATOMS: atom_id res chain seq x y z
N HIS A 1 -1.37 -8.94 -3.46
CA HIS A 1 -1.94 -7.59 -3.42
C HIS A 1 -0.77 -6.63 -3.42
N HIS A 2 -0.54 -5.91 -4.53
CA HIS A 2 0.65 -5.08 -4.70
C HIS A 2 0.25 -3.59 -4.62
N PRO A 3 1.07 -2.73 -4.00
CA PRO A 3 0.87 -1.30 -4.04
C PRO A 3 1.37 -0.71 -5.37
N ASP A 4 0.85 0.46 -5.74
CA ASP A 4 1.57 1.36 -6.64
C ASP A 4 2.60 2.14 -5.81
N ILE A 5 3.85 2.19 -6.28
CA ILE A 5 5.00 2.72 -5.52
C ILE A 5 5.65 3.89 -6.25
N ASP A 6 5.82 5.01 -5.55
CA ASP A 6 6.59 6.19 -5.99
C ASP A 6 7.70 6.47 -4.96
N ILE A 7 8.96 6.39 -5.40
CA ILE A 7 10.16 6.55 -4.56
C ILE A 7 10.91 7.82 -4.98
N ARG A 8 11.16 8.70 -4.02
CA ARG A 8 11.93 9.94 -4.19
C ARG A 8 13.01 10.04 -3.13
N TYR A 9 14.19 9.54 -3.46
CA TYR A 9 15.33 9.42 -2.54
C TYR A 9 14.93 8.72 -1.24
N ASN A 10 14.72 9.46 -0.16
CA ASN A 10 14.33 8.95 1.15
C ASN A 10 12.81 8.98 1.43
N LYS A 11 12.00 9.40 0.45
CA LYS A 11 10.53 9.42 0.58
C LYS A 11 9.91 8.30 -0.27
N VAL A 12 9.00 7.55 0.33
CA VAL A 12 8.22 6.52 -0.36
C VAL A 12 6.74 6.88 -0.22
N ARG A 13 6.03 6.91 -1.35
CA ARG A 13 4.57 7.06 -1.38
C ARG A 13 3.98 5.77 -1.94
N LEU A 14 3.02 5.22 -1.21
CA LEU A 14 2.31 4.00 -1.56
C LEU A 14 0.84 4.34 -1.80
N VAL A 15 0.26 3.78 -2.86
CA VAL A 15 -1.18 3.83 -3.12
C VAL A 15 -1.71 2.40 -3.13
N LEU A 16 -2.72 2.14 -2.29
CA LEU A 16 -3.31 0.82 -2.10
C LEU A 16 -4.72 0.82 -2.69
N SER A 17 -4.95 -0.08 -3.64
CA SER A 17 -6.29 -0.39 -4.17
C SER A 17 -6.30 -1.81 -4.73
N THR A 18 -7.47 -2.46 -4.70
CA THR A 18 -7.63 -3.75 -5.35
C THR A 18 -8.15 -3.54 -6.77
N HIS A 19 -7.24 -3.54 -7.76
CA HIS A 19 -7.57 -3.25 -9.17
C HIS A 19 -8.73 -4.08 -9.72
N SER A 20 -8.78 -5.37 -9.40
CA SER A 20 -9.84 -6.28 -9.89
C SER A 20 -11.23 -5.96 -9.32
N LYS A 21 -11.30 -5.19 -8.23
CA LYS A 21 -12.55 -4.72 -7.61
C LYS A 21 -12.83 -3.25 -7.89
N GLY A 22 -11.89 -2.54 -8.52
CA GLY A 22 -11.99 -1.10 -8.79
C GLY A 22 -12.14 -0.25 -7.53
N GLY A 23 -11.64 -0.73 -6.38
CA GLY A 23 -11.86 -0.08 -5.09
C GLY A 23 -11.10 -0.74 -3.94
N LEU A 24 -11.44 -0.33 -2.72
CA LEU A 24 -10.84 -0.84 -1.48
C LEU A 24 -11.46 -2.17 -1.06
N THR A 25 -10.63 -3.01 -0.47
CA THR A 25 -10.97 -4.29 0.16
C THR A 25 -10.12 -4.48 1.41
N GLU A 26 -10.41 -5.53 2.18
CA GLU A 26 -9.60 -5.92 3.34
C GLU A 26 -8.11 -6.17 3.02
N LEU A 27 -7.78 -6.52 1.77
CA LEU A 27 -6.39 -6.72 1.34
C LEU A 27 -5.58 -5.42 1.42
N ASP A 28 -6.23 -4.29 1.14
CA ASP A 28 -5.64 -2.97 1.13
C ASP A 28 -5.29 -2.55 2.58
N PHE A 29 -6.23 -2.74 3.50
CA PHE A 29 -6.03 -2.44 4.92
C PHE A 29 -5.00 -3.38 5.56
N GLY A 30 -5.05 -4.68 5.27
CA GLY A 30 -4.07 -5.64 5.79
C GLY A 30 -2.65 -5.42 5.25
N LEU A 31 -2.50 -4.87 4.05
CA LEU A 31 -1.19 -4.46 3.54
C LEU A 31 -0.71 -3.16 4.23
N ALA A 32 -1.60 -2.18 4.45
CA ALA A 32 -1.27 -0.95 5.17
C ALA A 32 -0.72 -1.24 6.57
N GLU A 33 -1.40 -2.09 7.35
CA GLU A 33 -0.95 -2.47 8.70
C GLU A 33 0.45 -3.09 8.69
N ARG A 34 0.73 -3.99 7.74
CA ARG A 34 2.06 -4.60 7.60
C ARG A 34 3.13 -3.57 7.25
N ILE A 35 2.80 -2.55 6.45
CA ILE A 35 3.74 -1.47 6.13
C ILE A 35 4.03 -0.63 7.38
N ASP A 36 3.01 -0.30 8.16
CA ASP A 36 3.18 0.48 9.40
C ASP A 36 4.13 -0.22 10.37
N THR A 37 4.02 -1.56 10.53
CA THR A 37 4.95 -2.35 11.37
C THR A 37 6.40 -2.38 10.87
N LEU A 38 6.65 -2.10 9.59
CA LEU A 38 8.00 -2.07 9.01
C LEU A 38 8.63 -0.67 9.04
N ALA A 39 7.81 0.36 9.26
CA ALA A 39 8.22 1.76 9.28
C ALA A 39 8.55 2.29 10.68
N GLU A 40 8.33 1.49 11.73
CA GLU A 40 8.91 1.69 13.07
C GLU A 40 10.43 1.45 13.08
#